data_AF-A0A067BQW0-F1
#
_entry.id   AF-A0A067BQW0-F1
#
_cell.length_a   1.000
_cell.length_b   1.000
_cell.length_c   1.000
_cell.angle_alpha   90.00
_cell.angle_beta   90.00
_cell.angle_gamma   90.00
#
_symmetry.space_group_name_H-M   'P 1'
#
loop_
_entity.id
_entity.type
_entity.pdbx_description
1 polymer ?
#
loop_
_entity_poly.entity_id
_entity_poly.type
_entity_poly.pdbx_seq_one_letter_code
_entity_poly.pdbx_strand_id
1 'polypeptide(L)'
;MDGGNCTQDDMTLRSAVMDSPVWTNCSNAAGATLRSIEPQDAESAKTLCGSATCTAFLSSMEKQTPNCVLVGDTPKNSMNLRTMFQISYGCTPAAAGAQCSLIDSVNFKTATETPVWTNCSTFLKLPQDTTVDKVMLEKNANATSLAAGFCNSTCPQYLLSVMKLLPSCGMEGRDHSDPTLLYTLCPNAKPVNKSGASTLSVSLWSCVVVLVTAVATLF
;
A
#
# COMPACT_ATOMS: atom_id res chain seq x y z
N MET A 1 11.63 16.65 5.36
CA MET A 1 12.44 16.20 4.22
C MET A 1 13.87 16.36 4.65
N ASP A 2 14.56 15.25 4.84
CA ASP A 2 15.97 15.28 5.17
C ASP A 2 16.77 15.44 3.87
N GLY A 3 17.87 16.20 3.92
CA GLY A 3 18.72 16.48 2.76
C GLY A 3 18.54 17.89 2.19
N GLY A 4 19.65 18.49 1.75
CA GLY A 4 19.64 19.77 1.01
C GLY A 4 19.24 19.59 -0.46
N ASN A 5 19.25 20.68 -1.22
CA ASN A 5 19.00 20.62 -2.67
C ASN A 5 20.08 19.77 -3.36
N CYS A 6 19.67 18.95 -4.32
CA CYS A 6 20.62 18.16 -5.10
C CYS A 6 21.57 19.04 -5.90
N THR A 7 22.84 18.68 -5.88
CA THR A 7 23.90 19.25 -6.71
C THR A 7 24.06 18.45 -8.02
N GLN A 8 24.88 18.95 -8.93
CA GLN A 8 25.24 18.20 -10.14
C GLN A 8 25.98 16.89 -9.83
N ASP A 9 26.78 16.87 -8.76
CA ASP A 9 27.51 15.68 -8.32
C ASP A 9 26.55 14.61 -7.79
N ASP A 10 25.51 15.02 -7.04
CA ASP A 10 24.45 14.11 -6.60
C ASP A 10 23.73 13.48 -7.79
N MET A 11 23.44 14.26 -8.84
CA MET A 11 22.79 13.75 -10.04
C MET A 11 23.69 12.78 -10.82
N THR A 12 24.99 13.05 -10.86
CA THR A 12 25.99 12.13 -11.44
C THR A 12 26.04 10.81 -10.66
N LEU A 13 26.07 10.87 -9.33
CA LEU A 13 26.06 9.69 -8.47
C LEU A 13 24.76 8.90 -8.63
N ARG A 14 23.61 9.57 -8.70
CA ARG A 14 22.32 8.93 -8.99
C ARG A 14 22.36 8.19 -10.33
N SER A 15 22.89 8.80 -11.39
CA SER A 15 23.00 8.11 -12.69
C SER A 15 23.87 6.87 -12.58
N ALA A 16 25.03 6.96 -11.91
CA ALA A 16 25.90 5.82 -11.69
C ALA A 16 25.21 4.68 -10.91
N VAL A 17 24.36 5.00 -9.92
CA VAL A 17 23.53 4.01 -9.23
C VAL A 17 22.53 3.35 -10.20
N MET A 18 21.84 4.13 -11.04
CA MET A 18 20.88 3.59 -12.02
C MET A 18 21.54 2.70 -13.07
N ASP A 19 22.79 3.00 -13.43
CA ASP A 19 23.57 2.29 -14.45
C ASP A 19 24.43 1.17 -13.84
N SER A 20 24.37 0.98 -12.51
CA SER A 20 25.11 -0.08 -11.82
C SER A 20 24.65 -1.46 -12.28
N PRO A 21 25.57 -2.39 -12.59
CA PRO A 21 25.23 -3.76 -12.95
C PRO A 21 24.48 -4.46 -11.82
N VAL A 22 23.35 -5.07 -12.17
CA VAL A 22 22.56 -5.89 -11.26
C VAL A 22 23.32 -7.18 -10.98
N TRP A 23 23.26 -7.65 -9.73
CA TRP A 23 23.84 -8.94 -9.38
C TRP A 23 23.24 -10.07 -10.23
N THR A 24 24.08 -11.01 -10.67
CA THR A 24 23.71 -12.09 -11.60
C THR A 24 22.61 -13.03 -11.10
N ASN A 25 22.43 -13.09 -9.78
CA ASN A 25 21.37 -13.85 -9.11
C ASN A 25 20.13 -13.00 -8.79
N CYS A 26 20.09 -11.74 -9.24
CA CYS A 26 18.90 -10.91 -9.23
C CYS A 26 18.26 -10.78 -10.61
N SER A 27 19.06 -10.70 -11.68
CA SER A 27 18.58 -10.74 -13.07
C SER A 27 19.40 -11.69 -13.91
N ASN A 28 18.71 -12.47 -14.75
CA ASN A 28 19.34 -13.38 -15.71
C ASN A 28 19.75 -12.69 -17.01
N ALA A 29 19.38 -11.41 -17.20
CA ALA A 29 19.75 -10.66 -18.40
C ALA A 29 21.22 -10.19 -18.31
N ALA A 30 22.04 -10.59 -19.29
CA ALA A 30 23.43 -10.17 -19.36
C ALA A 30 23.53 -8.65 -19.49
N GLY A 31 24.32 -8.01 -18.63
CA GLY A 31 24.48 -6.56 -18.62
C GLY A 31 23.28 -5.78 -18.09
N ALA A 32 22.35 -6.43 -17.38
CA ALA A 32 21.23 -5.74 -16.74
C ALA A 32 21.73 -4.67 -15.77
N THR A 33 21.16 -3.48 -15.88
CA THR A 33 21.32 -2.36 -14.94
C THR A 33 20.05 -2.17 -14.13
N LEU A 34 20.13 -1.40 -13.04
CA LEU A 34 18.95 -1.07 -12.23
C LEU A 34 17.81 -0.47 -13.09
N ARG A 35 18.16 0.42 -14.02
CA ARG A 35 17.21 1.01 -14.98
C ARG A 35 16.51 -0.03 -15.84
N SER A 36 17.22 -1.08 -16.28
CA SER A 36 16.65 -2.12 -17.14
C SER A 36 15.74 -3.12 -16.43
N ILE A 37 15.83 -3.19 -15.09
CA ILE A 37 15.04 -4.11 -14.26
C ILE A 37 13.92 -3.40 -13.50
N GLU A 38 13.60 -2.14 -13.85
CA GLU A 38 12.49 -1.42 -13.25
C GLU A 38 11.18 -2.21 -13.48
N PRO A 39 10.48 -2.62 -12.40
CA PRO A 39 9.25 -3.38 -12.53
C PRO A 39 8.19 -2.62 -13.31
N GLN A 40 7.62 -3.24 -14.33
CA GLN A 40 6.57 -2.64 -15.16
C GLN A 40 5.17 -3.00 -14.66
N ASP A 41 5.06 -3.98 -13.77
CA ASP A 41 3.81 -4.49 -13.24
C ASP A 41 3.96 -5.08 -11.82
N ALA A 42 2.82 -5.49 -11.25
CA ALA A 42 2.78 -6.03 -9.89
C ALA A 42 3.50 -7.39 -9.75
N GLU A 43 3.52 -8.21 -10.80
CA GLU A 43 4.12 -9.54 -10.77
C GLU A 43 5.64 -9.47 -10.82
N SER A 44 6.18 -8.63 -11.71
CA SER A 44 7.61 -8.31 -11.79
C SER A 44 8.12 -7.69 -10.49
N ALA A 45 7.36 -6.78 -9.88
CA ALA A 45 7.71 -6.20 -8.58
C ALA A 45 7.71 -7.24 -7.44
N LYS A 46 6.70 -8.12 -7.39
CA LYS A 46 6.66 -9.24 -6.43
C LYS A 46 7.82 -10.20 -6.63
N THR A 47 8.16 -10.51 -7.87
CA THR A 47 9.30 -11.37 -8.22
C THR A 47 10.62 -10.75 -7.76
N LEU A 48 10.82 -9.46 -8.05
CA LEU A 48 12.00 -8.71 -7.64
C LEU A 48 12.14 -8.69 -6.10
N CYS A 49 11.08 -8.30 -5.40
CA CYS A 49 11.09 -8.17 -3.94
C CYS A 49 11.03 -9.52 -3.19
N GLY A 50 10.60 -10.59 -3.85
CA GLY A 50 10.62 -11.95 -3.31
C GLY A 50 12.01 -12.58 -3.31
N SER A 51 12.96 -12.05 -4.07
CA SER A 51 14.34 -12.52 -4.10
C SER A 51 15.19 -11.85 -3.02
N ALA A 52 15.66 -12.61 -2.04
CA ALA A 52 16.52 -12.09 -0.97
C ALA A 52 17.79 -11.42 -1.53
N THR A 53 18.34 -11.98 -2.60
CA THR A 53 19.46 -11.39 -3.35
C THR A 53 19.10 -10.04 -3.92
N CYS A 54 17.98 -9.93 -4.65
CA CYS A 54 17.57 -8.67 -5.25
C CYS A 54 17.33 -7.62 -4.18
N THR A 55 16.61 -7.97 -3.12
CA THR A 55 16.36 -7.06 -2.01
C THR A 55 17.66 -6.57 -1.37
N ALA A 56 18.67 -7.44 -1.20
CA ALA A 56 19.99 -7.05 -0.71
C ALA A 56 20.74 -6.12 -1.68
N PHE A 57 20.69 -6.41 -3.00
CA PHE A 57 21.25 -5.53 -4.03
C PHE A 57 20.60 -4.15 -4.02
N LEU A 58 19.26 -4.09 -4.03
CA LEU A 58 18.49 -2.86 -4.01
C LEU A 58 18.76 -2.03 -2.75
N SER A 59 18.85 -2.68 -1.58
CA SER A 59 19.25 -1.99 -0.34
C SER A 59 20.67 -1.43 -0.40
N SER A 60 21.60 -2.11 -1.09
CA SER A 60 22.95 -1.58 -1.32
C SER A 60 22.93 -0.35 -2.24
N MET A 61 22.13 -0.39 -3.30
CA MET A 61 21.97 0.74 -4.24
C MET A 61 21.26 1.94 -3.59
N GLU A 62 20.26 1.70 -2.75
CA GLU A 62 19.59 2.75 -1.98
C GLU A 62 20.59 3.50 -1.07
N LYS A 63 21.49 2.78 -0.41
CA LYS A 63 22.51 3.39 0.45
C LYS A 63 23.45 4.30 -0.33
N GLN A 64 23.73 3.96 -1.58
CA GLN A 64 24.53 4.76 -2.51
C GLN A 64 23.74 5.90 -3.16
N THR A 65 22.41 5.84 -3.14
CA THR A 65 21.56 6.90 -3.66
C THR A 65 21.73 8.15 -2.79
N PRO A 66 22.02 9.33 -3.39
CA PRO A 66 22.18 10.57 -2.64
C PRO A 66 20.94 10.92 -1.82
N ASN A 67 21.14 11.43 -0.62
CA ASN A 67 20.07 11.93 0.24
C ASN A 67 19.88 13.43 0.04
N CYS A 68 19.39 13.82 -1.13
CA CYS A 68 19.13 15.21 -1.51
C CYS A 68 17.75 15.36 -2.14
N VAL A 69 17.24 16.58 -2.14
CA VAL A 69 15.93 16.94 -2.69
C VAL A 69 16.09 17.49 -4.10
N LEU A 70 15.46 16.83 -5.07
CA LEU A 70 15.27 17.37 -6.41
C LEU A 70 14.19 18.46 -6.31
N VAL A 71 14.56 19.71 -6.53
CA VAL A 71 13.65 20.85 -6.44
C VAL A 71 12.77 20.87 -7.69
N GLY A 72 11.46 20.75 -7.50
CA GLY A 72 10.48 20.95 -8.57
C GLY A 72 10.03 22.41 -8.67
N ASP A 73 9.19 22.72 -9.66
CA ASP A 73 8.62 24.07 -9.85
C ASP A 73 7.80 24.57 -8.64
N THR A 74 7.34 23.64 -7.79
CA THR A 74 6.67 23.93 -6.52
C THR A 74 7.22 23.03 -5.42
N PRO A 75 7.15 23.43 -4.13
CA PRO A 75 7.56 22.58 -3.02
C PRO A 75 6.86 21.21 -2.98
N LYS A 76 5.62 21.14 -3.49
CA LYS A 76 4.86 19.89 -3.61
C LYS A 76 5.45 18.92 -4.64
N ASN A 77 6.13 19.47 -5.66
CA ASN A 77 6.77 18.70 -6.71
C ASN A 77 8.22 18.32 -6.37
N SER A 78 8.75 18.83 -5.26
CA SER A 78 10.08 18.48 -4.79
C SER A 78 10.07 17.09 -4.14
N MET A 79 11.06 16.25 -4.46
CA MET A 79 11.15 14.90 -3.92
C MET A 79 12.61 14.53 -3.61
N ASN A 80 12.81 13.83 -2.50
CA ASN A 80 14.12 13.30 -2.13
C ASN A 80 14.48 12.11 -3.06
N LEU A 81 15.72 12.06 -3.56
CA LEU A 81 16.15 11.01 -4.48
C LEU A 81 16.10 9.60 -3.88
N ARG A 82 16.39 9.44 -2.58
CA ARG A 82 16.25 8.15 -1.89
C ARG A 82 14.78 7.76 -1.74
N THR A 83 13.89 8.73 -1.53
CA THR A 83 12.43 8.49 -1.59
C THR A 83 12.00 8.05 -2.99
N MET A 84 12.49 8.70 -4.05
CA MET A 84 12.22 8.25 -5.42
C MET A 84 12.70 6.82 -5.66
N PHE A 85 13.88 6.47 -5.15
CA PHE A 85 14.41 5.10 -5.21
C PHE A 85 13.48 4.11 -4.51
N GLN A 86 12.98 4.45 -3.32
CA GLN A 86 12.03 3.61 -2.59
C GLN A 86 10.70 3.43 -3.34
N ILE A 87 10.20 4.47 -4.00
CA ILE A 87 8.98 4.36 -4.82
C ILE A 87 9.19 3.39 -5.98
N SER A 88 10.33 3.46 -6.66
CA SER A 88 10.60 2.61 -7.85
C SER A 88 11.08 1.20 -7.52
N TYR A 89 11.79 1.00 -6.41
CA TYR A 89 12.50 -0.26 -6.11
C TYR A 89 12.36 -0.73 -4.66
N GLY A 90 11.66 0.00 -3.81
CA GLY A 90 11.57 -0.29 -2.38
C GLY A 90 10.79 -1.57 -2.10
N CYS A 91 11.51 -2.59 -1.62
CA CYS A 91 10.93 -3.89 -1.27
C CYS A 91 10.53 -4.03 0.20
N THR A 92 10.74 -2.98 1.00
CA THR A 92 10.29 -2.94 2.40
C THR A 92 9.11 -1.98 2.52
N PRO A 93 8.05 -2.34 3.26
CA PRO A 93 6.95 -1.42 3.53
C PRO A 93 7.46 -0.12 4.16
N ALA A 94 6.96 1.00 3.68
CA ALA A 94 7.25 2.31 4.23
C ALA A 94 6.63 2.46 5.62
N ALA A 95 7.24 3.31 6.45
CA ALA A 95 6.65 3.68 7.72
C ALA A 95 5.33 4.44 7.52
N ALA A 96 4.44 4.36 8.51
CA ALA A 96 3.17 5.10 8.49
C ALA A 96 3.41 6.61 8.28
N GLY A 97 2.64 7.22 7.38
CA GLY A 97 2.76 8.64 7.02
C GLY A 97 3.96 8.99 6.12
N ALA A 98 4.88 8.07 5.85
CA ALA A 98 5.93 8.25 4.84
C ALA A 98 5.37 8.05 3.42
N GLN A 99 6.14 8.39 2.39
CA GLN A 99 5.77 8.08 1.01
C GLN A 99 5.84 6.57 0.77
N CYS A 100 4.84 5.99 0.09
CA CYS A 100 4.79 4.56 -0.18
C CYS A 100 5.97 4.08 -1.04
N SER A 101 6.47 2.89 -0.72
CA SER A 101 7.47 2.20 -1.54
C SER A 101 6.84 1.45 -2.72
N LEU A 102 7.67 0.82 -3.56
CA LEU A 102 7.21 -0.06 -4.62
C LEU A 102 6.29 -1.17 -4.07
N ILE A 103 6.72 -1.89 -3.03
CA ILE A 103 5.93 -3.01 -2.51
C ILE A 103 4.60 -2.55 -1.90
N ASP A 104 4.56 -1.37 -1.30
CA ASP A 104 3.30 -0.78 -0.83
C ASP A 104 2.37 -0.46 -2.00
N SER A 105 2.90 0.13 -3.07
CA SER A 105 2.12 0.45 -4.27
C SER A 105 1.53 -0.81 -4.92
N VAL A 106 2.30 -1.90 -4.93
CA VAL A 106 1.87 -3.21 -5.41
C VAL A 106 0.78 -3.82 -4.52
N ASN A 107 0.95 -3.72 -3.19
CA ASN A 107 -0.04 -4.21 -2.23
C ASN A 107 -1.34 -3.40 -2.32
N PHE A 108 -1.24 -2.08 -2.45
CA PHE A 108 -2.37 -1.20 -2.71
C PHE A 108 -3.10 -1.62 -3.98
N LYS A 109 -2.40 -1.67 -5.12
CA LYS A 109 -2.98 -2.08 -6.41
C LYS A 109 -3.67 -3.45 -6.31
N THR A 110 -2.98 -4.43 -5.72
CA THR A 110 -3.53 -5.78 -5.51
C THR A 110 -4.82 -5.75 -4.68
N ALA A 111 -4.85 -4.96 -3.60
CA ALA A 111 -6.04 -4.84 -2.76
C ALA A 111 -7.19 -4.11 -3.48
N THR A 112 -6.89 -3.08 -4.27
CA THR A 112 -7.92 -2.26 -4.93
C THR A 112 -8.43 -2.84 -6.24
N GLU A 113 -7.68 -3.73 -6.89
CA GLU A 113 -8.13 -4.50 -8.07
C GLU A 113 -9.03 -5.68 -7.71
N THR A 114 -9.30 -5.92 -6.42
CA THR A 114 -10.29 -6.92 -6.02
C THR A 114 -11.71 -6.49 -6.40
N PRO A 115 -12.59 -7.41 -6.84
CA PRO A 115 -13.99 -7.09 -7.09
C PRO A 115 -14.69 -6.55 -5.85
N VAL A 116 -15.55 -5.56 -6.04
CA VAL A 116 -16.40 -5.02 -4.98
C VAL A 116 -17.33 -6.11 -4.48
N TRP A 117 -17.43 -6.24 -3.16
CA TRP A 117 -18.31 -7.22 -2.53
C TRP A 117 -19.75 -7.11 -3.04
N THR A 118 -20.34 -8.25 -3.39
CA THR A 118 -21.62 -8.36 -4.12
C THR A 118 -22.76 -7.55 -3.52
N ASN A 119 -22.88 -7.51 -2.19
CA ASN A 119 -23.96 -6.75 -1.55
C ASN A 119 -23.76 -5.23 -1.71
N CYS A 120 -22.50 -4.78 -1.68
CA CYS A 120 -22.19 -3.37 -1.89
C CYS A 120 -22.34 -2.98 -3.38
N SER A 121 -21.86 -3.82 -4.30
CA SER A 121 -22.03 -3.57 -5.73
C SER A 121 -23.50 -3.57 -6.16
N THR A 122 -24.32 -4.48 -5.62
CA THR A 122 -25.77 -4.50 -5.84
C THR A 122 -26.43 -3.22 -5.32
N PHE A 123 -26.09 -2.78 -4.11
CA PHE A 123 -26.62 -1.55 -3.53
C PHE A 123 -26.29 -0.32 -4.40
N LEU A 124 -25.04 -0.24 -4.86
CA LEU A 124 -24.55 0.85 -5.70
C LEU A 124 -24.92 0.71 -7.19
N LYS A 125 -25.61 -0.37 -7.58
CA LYS A 125 -25.94 -0.71 -8.97
C LYS A 125 -24.72 -0.74 -9.90
N LEU A 126 -23.62 -1.29 -9.40
CA LEU A 126 -22.36 -1.40 -10.12
C LEU A 126 -22.30 -2.69 -10.95
N PRO A 127 -21.59 -2.68 -12.09
CA PRO A 127 -21.22 -3.90 -12.82
C PRO A 127 -20.48 -4.92 -11.93
N GLN A 128 -20.66 -6.22 -12.20
CA GLN A 128 -20.09 -7.31 -11.39
C GLN A 128 -18.55 -7.34 -11.36
N ASP A 129 -17.90 -6.75 -12.35
CA ASP A 129 -16.45 -6.62 -12.50
C ASP A 129 -15.91 -5.29 -11.97
N THR A 130 -16.74 -4.49 -11.29
CA THR A 130 -16.29 -3.25 -10.66
C THR A 130 -15.32 -3.58 -9.52
N THR A 131 -14.15 -2.97 -9.58
CA THR A 131 -13.05 -3.13 -8.62
C THR A 131 -13.11 -2.06 -7.54
N VAL A 132 -12.45 -2.31 -6.41
CA VAL A 132 -12.49 -1.43 -5.23
C VAL A 132 -11.97 -0.02 -5.53
N ASP A 133 -10.94 0.14 -6.36
CA ASP A 133 -10.41 1.46 -6.77
C ASP A 133 -11.51 2.40 -7.30
N LYS A 134 -12.51 1.84 -8.01
CA LYS A 134 -13.62 2.60 -8.60
C LYS A 134 -14.69 3.04 -7.58
N VAL A 135 -14.66 2.50 -6.37
CA VAL A 135 -15.62 2.84 -5.29
C VAL A 135 -14.96 3.46 -4.07
N MET A 136 -13.63 3.56 -4.04
CA MET A 136 -12.92 4.32 -3.02
C MET A 136 -13.31 5.79 -3.11
N LEU A 137 -13.41 6.45 -1.95
CA LEU A 137 -13.82 7.84 -1.89
C LEU A 137 -12.72 8.77 -2.44
N GLU A 138 -13.12 9.64 -3.37
CA GLU A 138 -12.26 10.72 -3.85
C GLU A 138 -12.01 11.76 -2.76
N LYS A 139 -10.89 12.48 -2.80
CA LYS A 139 -10.47 13.44 -1.75
C LYS A 139 -11.48 14.58 -1.55
N ASN A 140 -12.20 14.93 -2.60
CA ASN A 140 -13.20 15.99 -2.67
C ASN A 140 -14.64 15.45 -2.56
N ALA A 141 -14.82 14.16 -2.24
CA ALA A 141 -16.13 13.57 -2.03
C ALA A 141 -16.88 14.32 -0.92
N ASN A 142 -18.19 14.49 -1.10
CA ASN A 142 -19.06 15.21 -0.19
C ASN A 142 -20.38 14.42 -0.02
N ALA A 143 -21.30 14.92 0.81
CA ALA A 143 -22.55 14.21 1.07
C ALA A 143 -23.41 13.98 -0.19
N THR A 144 -23.28 14.83 -1.21
CA THR A 144 -24.02 14.73 -2.47
C THR A 144 -23.41 13.74 -3.46
N SER A 145 -22.14 13.36 -3.29
CA SER A 145 -21.48 12.36 -4.15
C SER A 145 -21.81 10.93 -3.77
N LEU A 146 -22.55 10.70 -2.68
CA LEU A 146 -22.93 9.37 -2.21
C LEU A 146 -24.34 8.99 -2.67
N ALA A 147 -24.52 7.73 -3.06
CA ALA A 147 -25.84 7.19 -3.31
C ALA A 147 -26.73 7.28 -2.06
N ALA A 148 -28.02 7.57 -2.27
CA ALA A 148 -28.99 7.66 -1.17
C ALA A 148 -28.99 6.36 -0.35
N GLY A 149 -28.88 6.47 0.97
CA GLY A 149 -28.83 5.34 1.90
C GLY A 149 -27.46 4.66 2.04
N PHE A 150 -26.42 5.12 1.34
CA PHE A 150 -25.06 4.54 1.42
C PHE A 150 -24.56 4.41 2.86
N CYS A 151 -24.68 5.47 3.66
CA CYS A 151 -24.22 5.46 5.06
C CYS A 151 -25.03 4.54 5.98
N ASN A 152 -26.20 4.07 5.55
CA ASN A 152 -27.04 3.12 6.29
C ASN A 152 -26.94 1.69 5.72
N SER A 153 -26.17 1.48 4.64
CA SER A 153 -25.94 0.16 4.06
C SER A 153 -24.74 -0.53 4.72
N THR A 154 -24.41 -1.72 4.24
CA THR A 154 -23.20 -2.46 4.65
C THR A 154 -21.94 -2.00 3.91
N CYS A 155 -22.07 -1.15 2.89
CA CYS A 155 -20.94 -0.65 2.09
C CYS A 155 -19.87 0.09 2.92
N PRO A 156 -20.21 1.02 3.85
CA PRO A 156 -19.19 1.72 4.63
C PRO A 156 -18.32 0.75 5.44
N GLN A 157 -18.92 -0.27 6.05
CA GLN A 157 -18.15 -1.27 6.82
C GLN A 157 -17.26 -2.12 5.92
N TYR A 158 -17.73 -2.47 4.73
CA TYR A 158 -16.91 -3.13 3.71
C TYR A 158 -15.72 -2.24 3.30
N LEU A 159 -15.95 -0.96 2.95
CA LEU A 159 -14.85 -0.06 2.58
C LEU A 159 -13.86 0.14 3.73
N LEU A 160 -14.33 0.28 4.99
CA LEU A 160 -13.45 0.32 6.16
C LEU A 160 -12.60 -0.96 6.29
N SER A 161 -13.16 -2.12 5.98
CA SER A 161 -12.42 -3.39 6.00
C SER A 161 -11.34 -3.42 4.93
N VAL A 162 -11.60 -2.87 3.74
CA VAL A 162 -10.59 -2.78 2.68
C VAL A 162 -9.52 -1.74 3.02
N MET A 163 -9.90 -0.57 3.54
CA MET A 163 -8.95 0.49 3.95
C MET A 163 -7.93 -0.02 4.98
N LYS A 164 -8.33 -0.94 5.87
CA LYS A 164 -7.41 -1.59 6.83
C LYS A 164 -6.37 -2.52 6.19
N LEU A 165 -6.62 -3.00 4.97
CA LEU A 165 -5.67 -3.80 4.21
C LEU A 165 -4.70 -2.95 3.40
N LEU A 166 -4.98 -1.65 3.26
CA LEU A 166 -4.13 -0.74 2.50
C LEU A 166 -2.91 -0.33 3.33
N PRO A 167 -1.76 -0.10 2.69
CA PRO A 167 -0.59 0.48 3.35
C PRO A 167 -0.93 1.83 4.01
N SER A 168 -0.33 2.09 5.18
CA SER A 168 -0.50 3.35 5.94
C SER A 168 0.42 4.48 5.49
N CYS A 169 1.01 4.33 4.32
CA CYS A 169 1.88 5.31 3.70
C CYS A 169 1.08 6.23 2.75
N GLY A 170 1.64 7.40 2.44
CA GLY A 170 1.09 8.35 1.50
C GLY A 170 1.44 7.97 0.06
N MET A 171 0.43 7.93 -0.81
CA MET A 171 0.60 8.03 -2.26
C MET A 171 0.08 9.39 -2.71
N GLU A 172 0.88 10.14 -3.46
CA GLU A 172 0.52 11.48 -3.94
C GLU A 172 0.08 12.45 -2.82
N GLY A 173 0.62 12.27 -1.61
CA GLY A 173 0.24 13.04 -0.43
C GLY A 173 -1.12 12.69 0.17
N ARG A 174 -1.65 11.48 -0.10
CA ARG A 174 -2.84 10.93 0.54
C ARG A 174 -2.55 9.57 1.17
N ASP A 175 -2.88 9.44 2.46
CA ASP A 175 -3.00 8.15 3.13
C ASP A 175 -4.37 7.53 2.79
N HIS A 176 -4.37 6.41 2.07
CA HIS A 176 -5.61 5.73 1.65
C HIS A 176 -6.15 4.80 2.73
N SER A 177 -5.35 4.50 3.75
CA SER A 177 -5.78 3.73 4.91
C SER A 177 -6.55 4.59 5.92
N ASP A 178 -6.46 5.93 5.84
CA ASP A 178 -7.14 6.86 6.74
C ASP A 178 -8.66 6.89 6.51
N PRO A 179 -9.48 6.39 7.45
CA PRO A 179 -10.93 6.35 7.32
C PRO A 179 -11.62 7.70 7.58
N THR A 180 -10.89 8.77 7.89
CA THR A 180 -11.44 10.06 8.34
C THR A 180 -12.48 10.62 7.38
N LEU A 181 -12.25 10.53 6.06
CA LEU A 181 -13.22 11.00 5.07
C LEU A 181 -14.53 10.19 5.13
N LEU A 182 -14.44 8.87 5.23
CA LEU A 182 -15.62 8.01 5.32
C LEU A 182 -16.39 8.26 6.62
N TYR A 183 -15.72 8.49 7.74
CA TYR A 183 -16.37 8.87 8.99
C TYR A 183 -17.01 10.26 8.93
N THR A 184 -16.43 11.18 8.16
CA THR A 184 -17.00 12.52 7.97
C THR A 184 -18.29 12.45 7.15
N LEU A 185 -18.31 11.63 6.10
CA LEU A 185 -19.49 11.46 5.25
C LEU A 185 -20.54 10.55 5.88
N CYS A 186 -20.12 9.51 6.60
CA CYS A 186 -20.95 8.53 7.26
C CYS A 186 -20.60 8.42 8.76
N PRO A 187 -21.04 9.36 9.61
CA PRO A 187 -20.75 9.33 11.05
C PRO A 187 -21.17 8.03 11.75
N ASN A 188 -22.25 7.40 11.28
CA ASN A 188 -22.76 6.13 11.80
C ASN A 188 -21.79 4.95 11.58
N ALA A 189 -20.83 5.08 10.66
CA ALA A 189 -19.83 4.05 10.40
C ALA A 189 -18.65 4.10 11.38
N LYS A 190 -18.51 5.20 12.14
CA LYS A 190 -17.44 5.34 13.15
C LYS A 190 -17.64 4.27 14.23
N PRO A 191 -16.59 3.52 14.62
CA PRO A 191 -16.69 2.61 15.74
C PRO A 191 -17.16 3.41 16.95
N VAL A 192 -18.31 3.02 17.51
CA VAL A 192 -18.79 3.59 18.77
C VAL A 192 -17.74 3.22 19.80
N ASN A 193 -16.98 4.21 20.29
CA ASN A 193 -16.12 4.03 21.45
C ASN A 193 -17.03 3.65 22.62
N LYS A 194 -17.33 2.36 22.77
CA LYS A 194 -17.91 1.82 24.00
C LYS A 194 -16.82 1.77 25.07
N SER A 195 -16.22 2.92 25.37
CA SER A 195 -15.55 3.15 26.65
C SER A 195 -16.65 3.31 27.69
N GLY A 196 -17.19 2.18 28.13
CA GLY A 196 -18.33 2.17 29.04
C GLY A 196 -18.99 0.81 29.10
N ALA A 197 -18.30 -0.13 29.77
CA ALA A 197 -18.85 -1.32 30.41
C ALA A 197 -19.58 -2.39 29.56
N SER A 198 -19.27 -3.62 29.95
CA SER A 198 -20.13 -4.81 29.93
C SER A 198 -19.84 -5.90 28.89
N THR A 199 -19.40 -7.01 29.50
CA THR A 199 -19.59 -8.42 29.16
C THR A 199 -18.72 -9.03 28.07
N LEU A 200 -17.57 -9.56 28.54
CA LEU A 200 -17.23 -10.98 28.39
C LEU A 200 -18.43 -11.82 27.92
N SER A 201 -18.51 -12.13 26.63
CA SER A 201 -18.93 -13.46 26.16
C SER A 201 -18.77 -13.53 24.64
N VAL A 202 -18.40 -14.74 24.18
CA VAL A 202 -18.43 -15.20 22.80
C VAL A 202 -17.29 -14.73 21.89
N SER A 203 -16.09 -15.32 22.09
CA SER A 203 -15.45 -16.07 21.00
C SER A 203 -14.31 -16.95 21.53
N LEU A 204 -14.67 -17.96 22.34
CA LEU A 204 -13.77 -19.04 22.79
C LEU A 204 -14.13 -20.38 22.11
N TRP A 205 -14.95 -20.35 21.07
CA TRP A 205 -15.46 -21.56 20.39
C TRP A 205 -14.49 -22.16 19.36
N SER A 206 -13.46 -21.43 18.92
CA SER A 206 -12.54 -21.95 17.90
C SER A 206 -11.29 -22.68 18.44
N CYS A 207 -11.00 -22.63 19.74
CA CYS A 207 -9.85 -23.35 20.31
C CYS A 207 -10.19 -24.71 20.93
N VAL A 208 -11.46 -25.01 21.21
CA VAL A 208 -11.85 -26.30 21.81
C VAL A 208 -12.02 -27.40 20.76
N VAL A 209 -12.40 -27.08 19.52
CA VAL A 209 -12.59 -28.10 18.47
C VAL A 209 -11.27 -28.74 18.03
N VAL A 210 -10.15 -28.01 18.07
CA VAL A 210 -8.83 -28.55 17.67
C VAL A 210 -8.26 -29.52 18.72
N LEU A 211 -8.62 -29.38 20.00
CA LEU A 211 -8.10 -30.22 21.07
C LEU A 211 -8.82 -31.57 21.23
N VAL A 212 -10.06 -31.71 20.74
CA VAL A 212 -10.81 -32.97 20.84
C VAL A 212 -10.45 -33.95 19.70
N THR A 213 -10.04 -33.46 18.53
CA THR A 213 -9.62 -34.35 17.42
C THR A 213 -8.24 -34.97 17.58
N ALA A 214 -7.38 -34.46 18.47
CA ALA A 214 -6.02 -34.98 18.65
C ALA A 214 -5.93 -36.19 19.60
N VAL A 215 -6.97 -36.47 20.40
CA VAL A 215 -6.95 -37.58 21.38
C VAL A 215 -7.55 -38.88 20.82
N ALA A 216 -8.31 -38.82 19.71
CA ALA A 216 -8.97 -39.99 19.15
C ALA A 216 -8.09 -40.83 18.19
N THR A 217 -6.84 -40.43 17.93
CA THR A 217 -5.92 -41.16 17.04
C THR A 217 -4.78 -41.89 17.76
N LEU A 218 -4.86 -42.04 19.09
CA LEU A 218 -3.80 -42.66 19.91
C LEU A 218 -4.27 -43.85 20.78
N PHE A 219 -5.40 -44.48 20.43
CA PHE A 219 -5.79 -45.79 20.98
C PHE A 219 -6.22 -46.74 19.86
#